data_AF-A0A2U1L1E3-F1
#
_entry.id   AF-A0A2U1L1E3-F1
#
_cell.length_a   1.000
_cell.length_b   1.000
_cell.length_c   1.000
_cell.angle_alpha   90.00
_cell.angle_beta   90.00
_cell.angle_gamma   90.00
#
_symmetry.space_group_name_H-M   'P 1'
#
loop_
_entity.id
_entity.type
_entity.pdbx_description
1 polymer ?
#
loop_
_entity_poly.entity_id
_entity_poly.type
_entity_poly.pdbx_seq_one_letter_code
_entity_poly.pdbx_strand_id
1 'polypeptide(L)'
;MPIHYKKIHNDKSAQGFLFTIPIDGLGQRMDHRQFRSVLCYRLYVPMFSEGSLFPSCNVHRMDQWGDHVVHCSSEVGMKFRHNLVRNILVHICSKVGIIVRKEAPMGFLSEDGKELRPADLLLFNWLQGHKLPTEARILCTQEPYCSGKPITVTISDECPGLCNTVPFHFDLSGFAFGAMAYPGQDHNLRQLGQVDVQYQRVPCSYGGTNIAFKVSEKVNPSWFSMAIEYADGDGGFKHVEIAQGGTKNFVAMDNIWGAVWKVDVDPSFQPPFSFRLTSADGKTVVANNVIPENFSLGQKYSSNVNFA
;
A
#
# COMPACT_ATOMS: atom_id res chain seq x y z
N MET A 1 19.85 13.03 20.74
CA MET A 1 18.98 11.88 20.37
C MET A 1 19.79 10.98 19.45
N PRO A 2 19.84 9.67 19.67
CA PRO A 2 20.68 8.78 18.86
C PRO A 2 20.12 8.71 17.44
N ILE A 3 20.98 9.03 16.47
CA ILE A 3 20.71 8.93 15.04
C ILE A 3 20.97 7.47 14.64
N HIS A 4 19.97 6.79 14.10
CA HIS A 4 20.06 5.40 13.65
C HIS A 4 20.12 5.32 12.12
N TYR A 5 21.03 4.51 11.58
CA TYR A 5 21.25 4.29 10.14
C TYR A 5 20.63 2.95 9.68
N LYS A 6 20.14 2.86 8.43
CA LYS A 6 19.22 1.79 7.99
C LYS A 6 19.27 1.47 6.48
N LYS A 7 19.26 0.18 6.11
CA LYS A 7 19.43 -0.40 4.74
C LYS A 7 18.10 -0.79 4.04
N ILE A 8 18.05 -0.84 2.69
CA ILE A 8 16.85 -1.12 1.82
C ILE A 8 17.19 -2.10 0.67
N HIS A 9 16.55 -3.26 0.42
CA HIS A 9 17.03 -4.30 -0.56
C HIS A 9 15.96 -4.84 -1.54
N ASN A 10 16.37 -5.42 -2.69
CA ASN A 10 15.55 -6.15 -3.68
C ASN A 10 16.23 -7.50 -4.06
N ASP A 11 15.62 -8.69 -3.89
CA ASP A 11 16.29 -9.98 -4.18
C ASP A 11 15.43 -11.17 -4.70
N LYS A 12 16.14 -12.19 -5.24
CA LYS A 12 15.85 -13.19 -6.30
C LYS A 12 15.00 -14.46 -5.96
N SER A 13 13.79 -14.64 -6.53
CA SER A 13 13.06 -15.95 -6.50
C SER A 13 12.32 -16.40 -7.79
N ALA A 14 12.59 -15.80 -8.95
CA ALA A 14 11.69 -15.88 -10.11
C ALA A 14 11.98 -17.00 -11.16
N GLN A 15 12.69 -18.10 -10.84
CA GLN A 15 13.19 -19.06 -11.85
C GLN A 15 12.54 -20.46 -11.85
N GLY A 16 11.65 -20.78 -10.91
CA GLY A 16 11.05 -22.14 -10.81
C GLY A 16 10.18 -22.56 -12.00
N PHE A 17 9.63 -21.61 -12.77
CA PHE A 17 8.70 -21.92 -13.88
C PHE A 17 9.35 -22.60 -15.09
N LEU A 18 10.69 -22.55 -15.23
CA LEU A 18 11.41 -23.12 -16.38
C LEU A 18 11.46 -24.66 -16.37
N PHE A 19 11.19 -25.27 -15.22
CA PHE A 19 11.21 -26.73 -15.04
C PHE A 19 9.82 -27.34 -14.91
N THR A 20 8.76 -26.52 -14.98
CA THR A 20 7.38 -26.99 -14.86
C THR A 20 6.90 -27.57 -16.19
N ILE A 21 6.42 -28.82 -16.16
CA ILE A 21 5.73 -29.45 -17.30
C ILE A 21 4.38 -28.75 -17.48
N PRO A 22 4.09 -28.14 -18.64
CA PRO A 22 2.82 -27.43 -18.86
C PRO A 22 1.63 -28.40 -18.79
N ILE A 23 0.59 -28.03 -18.03
CA ILE A 23 -0.68 -28.79 -17.99
C ILE A 23 -1.67 -28.12 -18.96
N ASP A 24 -2.11 -28.88 -19.95
CA ASP A 24 -3.07 -28.41 -20.94
C ASP A 24 -4.47 -28.23 -20.34
N GLY A 25 -5.09 -27.07 -20.59
CA GLY A 25 -6.42 -26.70 -20.11
C GLY A 25 -6.46 -25.62 -19.02
N LEU A 26 -5.35 -25.32 -18.35
CA LEU A 26 -5.28 -24.27 -17.31
C LEU A 26 -4.81 -22.90 -17.84
N GLY A 27 -4.61 -22.78 -19.16
CA GLY A 27 -4.04 -21.59 -19.77
C GLY A 27 -2.64 -21.26 -19.23
N GLN A 28 -1.87 -22.25 -18.80
CA GLN A 28 -0.48 -22.13 -18.36
C GLN A 28 0.49 -22.21 -19.56
N ARG A 29 0.07 -21.63 -20.70
CA ARG A 29 0.90 -21.51 -21.90
C ARG A 29 1.23 -20.04 -22.07
N MET A 30 2.51 -19.73 -22.20
CA MET A 30 2.98 -18.40 -22.58
C MET A 30 3.01 -18.32 -24.10
N ASP A 31 2.54 -17.22 -24.69
CA ASP A 31 2.62 -17.05 -26.13
C ASP A 31 4.10 -17.07 -26.58
N HIS A 32 4.37 -17.62 -27.76
CA HIS A 32 5.72 -17.76 -28.30
C HIS A 32 6.51 -16.43 -28.32
N ARG A 33 5.86 -15.29 -28.56
CA ARG A 33 6.52 -13.98 -28.52
C ARG A 33 6.85 -13.55 -27.10
N GLN A 34 5.92 -13.75 -26.17
CA GLN A 34 6.14 -13.47 -24.75
C GLN A 34 7.25 -14.34 -24.17
N PHE A 35 7.24 -15.64 -24.49
CA PHE A 35 8.26 -16.59 -24.07
C PHE A 35 9.64 -16.21 -24.62
N ARG A 36 9.72 -15.88 -25.92
CA ARG A 36 10.96 -15.43 -26.55
C ARG A 36 11.47 -14.11 -25.95
N SER A 37 10.60 -13.13 -25.70
CA SER A 37 10.99 -11.86 -25.09
C SER A 37 11.51 -12.04 -23.67
N VAL A 38 10.83 -12.84 -22.85
CA VAL A 38 11.27 -13.17 -21.48
C VAL A 38 12.61 -13.92 -21.51
N LEU A 39 12.77 -14.87 -22.43
CA LEU A 39 13.99 -15.65 -22.56
C LEU A 39 15.17 -14.80 -23.06
N CYS A 40 14.97 -13.96 -24.08
CA CYS A 40 15.98 -13.04 -24.59
C CYS A 40 16.45 -12.05 -23.51
N TYR A 41 15.51 -11.43 -22.80
CA TYR A 41 15.82 -10.52 -21.70
C TYR A 41 16.62 -11.22 -20.59
N ARG A 42 16.24 -12.45 -20.22
CA ARG A 42 16.93 -13.22 -19.16
C ARG A 42 18.29 -13.76 -19.55
N LEU A 43 18.47 -14.16 -20.80
CA LEU A 43 19.74 -14.66 -21.32
C LEU A 43 20.67 -13.54 -21.78
N TYR A 44 20.28 -12.27 -21.56
CA TYR A 44 21.04 -11.12 -22.04
C TYR A 44 21.27 -11.18 -23.56
N VAL A 45 20.30 -11.72 -24.30
CA VAL A 45 20.28 -11.75 -25.76
C VAL A 45 19.49 -10.54 -26.25
N PRO A 46 20.10 -9.63 -27.04
CA PRO A 46 19.41 -8.48 -27.61
C PRO A 46 18.12 -8.86 -28.34
N MET A 47 17.01 -8.21 -27.99
CA MET A 47 15.72 -8.38 -28.66
C MET A 47 15.62 -7.57 -29.95
N PHE A 48 16.37 -6.47 -30.04
CA PHE A 48 16.43 -5.59 -31.20
C PHE A 48 17.89 -5.31 -31.59
N SER A 49 18.11 -5.09 -32.88
CA SER A 49 19.43 -4.68 -33.39
C SER A 49 19.79 -3.28 -32.88
N GLU A 50 21.07 -3.08 -32.57
CA GLU A 50 21.58 -1.80 -32.07
C GLU A 50 21.30 -0.67 -33.07
N GLY A 51 20.79 0.45 -32.56
CA GLY A 51 20.49 1.63 -33.38
C GLY A 51 19.17 1.59 -34.17
N SER A 52 18.34 0.55 -34.01
CA SER A 52 16.98 0.52 -34.57
C SER A 52 16.15 1.68 -34.03
N LEU A 53 15.38 2.36 -34.88
CA LEU A 53 14.40 3.35 -34.43
C LEU A 53 13.14 2.64 -33.94
N PHE A 54 12.53 3.14 -32.86
CA PHE A 54 11.23 2.61 -32.44
C PHE A 54 10.15 3.05 -33.43
N PRO A 55 9.46 2.14 -34.12
CA PRO A 55 8.54 2.49 -35.21
C PRO A 55 7.43 3.45 -34.80
N SER A 56 7.02 3.36 -33.53
CA SER A 56 5.94 4.10 -32.91
C SER A 56 6.27 5.56 -32.57
N CYS A 57 7.53 5.87 -32.27
CA CYS A 57 7.93 7.24 -31.92
C CYS A 57 8.77 7.89 -33.00
N ASN A 58 9.51 7.10 -33.78
CA ASN A 58 10.46 7.50 -34.81
C ASN A 58 11.51 8.57 -34.39
N VAL A 59 11.54 8.93 -33.11
CA VAL A 59 12.37 9.99 -32.54
C VAL A 59 13.49 9.41 -31.68
N HIS A 60 13.21 8.32 -30.98
CA HIS A 60 14.14 7.68 -30.08
C HIS A 60 14.56 6.32 -30.60
N ARG A 61 15.85 6.00 -30.38
CA ARG A 61 16.39 4.68 -30.67
C ARG A 61 15.77 3.68 -29.71
N MET A 62 15.32 2.57 -30.26
CA MET A 62 14.96 1.39 -29.51
C MET A 62 16.23 0.89 -28.83
N ASP A 63 16.24 0.79 -27.50
CA ASP A 63 17.31 0.08 -26.84
C ASP A 63 17.22 -1.40 -27.23
N GLN A 64 18.36 -2.07 -27.28
CA GLN A 64 18.45 -3.46 -27.70
C GLN A 64 17.65 -4.43 -26.80
N TRP A 65 17.16 -3.97 -25.65
CA TRP A 65 16.37 -4.70 -24.67
C TRP A 65 14.87 -4.37 -24.70
N GLY A 66 14.42 -3.47 -25.57
CA GLY A 66 13.01 -3.15 -25.73
C GLY A 66 12.38 -2.30 -24.63
N ASP A 67 13.16 -1.79 -23.69
CA ASP A 67 12.68 -0.99 -22.55
C ASP A 67 12.01 0.32 -23.01
N HIS A 68 12.45 0.87 -24.14
CA HIS A 68 11.86 2.03 -24.77
C HIS A 68 10.40 1.80 -25.13
N VAL A 69 10.00 0.59 -25.56
CA VAL A 69 8.58 0.25 -25.82
C VAL A 69 7.73 0.42 -24.57
N VAL A 70 8.27 0.07 -23.41
CA VAL A 70 7.54 0.07 -22.12
C VAL A 70 7.36 1.49 -21.57
N HIS A 71 8.21 2.43 -21.95
CA HIS A 71 8.24 3.79 -21.41
C HIS A 71 7.93 4.90 -22.42
N CYS A 72 7.88 4.60 -23.72
CA CYS A 72 7.70 5.59 -24.78
C CYS A 72 6.36 6.34 -24.69
N SER A 73 6.43 7.67 -24.70
CA SER A 73 5.29 8.60 -24.61
C SER A 73 4.62 8.98 -25.91
N SER A 74 5.15 8.54 -27.06
CA SER A 74 4.66 9.00 -28.37
C SER A 74 3.32 8.37 -28.79
N GLU A 75 3.05 7.12 -28.44
CA GLU A 75 1.83 6.41 -28.90
C GLU A 75 0.83 6.13 -27.80
N VAL A 76 1.30 5.77 -26.60
CA VAL A 76 0.45 5.34 -25.51
C VAL A 76 0.70 6.21 -24.29
N GLY A 77 -0.31 6.99 -23.93
CA GLY A 77 -0.25 7.90 -22.79
C GLY A 77 0.14 7.18 -21.49
N MET A 78 0.70 7.93 -20.55
CA MET A 78 1.15 7.42 -19.24
C MET A 78 0.11 6.51 -18.55
N LYS A 79 -1.19 6.85 -18.68
CA LYS A 79 -2.31 6.03 -18.16
C LYS A 79 -2.38 4.63 -18.76
N PHE A 80 -2.13 4.47 -20.06
CA PHE A 80 -2.17 3.16 -20.72
C PHE A 80 -1.03 2.26 -20.25
N ARG A 81 0.18 2.82 -20.11
CA ARG A 81 1.36 2.08 -19.65
C ARG A 81 1.22 1.63 -18.20
N HIS A 82 0.72 2.53 -17.34
CA HIS A 82 0.34 2.21 -15.97
C HIS A 82 -0.68 1.07 -15.91
N ASN A 83 -1.72 1.15 -16.73
CA ASN A 83 -2.75 0.11 -16.82
C ASN A 83 -2.20 -1.24 -17.31
N LEU A 84 -1.25 -1.23 -18.24
CA LEU A 84 -0.62 -2.44 -18.78
C LEU A 84 0.17 -3.18 -17.69
N VAL A 85 1.03 -2.47 -16.96
CA VAL A 85 1.83 -3.04 -15.85
C VAL A 85 0.91 -3.60 -14.76
N ARG A 86 -0.10 -2.82 -14.36
CA ARG A 86 -1.10 -3.26 -13.37
C ARG A 86 -1.83 -4.52 -13.81
N ASN A 87 -2.29 -4.59 -15.06
CA ASN A 87 -3.02 -5.75 -15.58
C ASN A 87 -2.16 -7.02 -15.60
N ILE A 88 -0.87 -6.88 -15.93
CA ILE A 88 0.09 -8.00 -15.91
C ILE A 88 0.24 -8.52 -14.47
N LEU A 89 0.37 -7.64 -13.48
CA LEU A 89 0.48 -8.03 -12.06
C LEU A 89 -0.79 -8.73 -11.54
N VAL A 90 -1.98 -8.25 -11.89
CA VAL A 90 -3.26 -8.93 -11.59
C VAL A 90 -3.28 -10.34 -12.20
N HIS A 91 -2.82 -10.47 -13.44
CA HIS A 91 -2.78 -11.74 -14.15
C HIS A 91 -1.81 -12.73 -13.48
N ILE A 92 -0.61 -12.27 -13.11
CA ILE A 92 0.37 -13.09 -12.39
C ILE A 92 -0.20 -13.57 -11.05
N CYS A 93 -0.76 -12.67 -10.25
CA CYS A 93 -1.31 -13.01 -8.93
C CYS A 93 -2.47 -14.02 -9.01
N SER A 94 -3.39 -13.83 -9.96
CA SER A 94 -4.49 -14.79 -10.17
C SER A 94 -4.01 -16.17 -10.64
N LYS A 95 -2.94 -16.23 -11.44
CA LYS A 95 -2.33 -17.50 -11.88
C LYS A 95 -1.64 -18.27 -10.77
N VAL A 96 -1.12 -17.59 -9.75
CA VAL A 96 -0.46 -18.22 -8.59
C VAL A 96 -1.38 -18.40 -7.38
N GLY A 97 -2.69 -18.20 -7.56
CA GLY A 97 -3.69 -18.40 -6.51
C GLY A 97 -3.72 -17.31 -5.43
N ILE A 98 -3.05 -16.17 -5.66
CA ILE A 98 -3.13 -15.01 -4.78
C ILE A 98 -4.39 -14.24 -5.15
N ILE A 99 -5.28 -14.08 -4.17
CA ILE A 99 -6.51 -13.29 -4.33
C ILE A 99 -6.09 -11.83 -4.50
N VAL A 100 -6.33 -11.31 -5.72
CA VAL A 100 -5.96 -9.95 -6.13
C VAL A 100 -7.20 -9.22 -6.68
N ARG A 101 -7.36 -7.94 -6.34
CA ARG A 101 -8.38 -7.07 -6.94
C ARG A 101 -7.75 -5.87 -7.63
N LYS A 102 -8.17 -5.60 -8.88
CA LYS A 102 -7.71 -4.48 -9.72
C LYS A 102 -8.55 -3.25 -9.42
N GLU A 103 -7.89 -2.11 -9.18
CA GLU A 103 -8.54 -0.83 -8.85
C GLU A 103 -9.72 -1.04 -7.89
N ALA A 104 -9.50 -1.86 -6.85
CA ALA A 104 -10.60 -2.29 -6.02
C ALA A 104 -11.23 -1.03 -5.40
N PRO A 105 -12.55 -0.79 -5.59
CA PRO A 105 -13.22 0.24 -4.84
C PRO A 105 -13.07 -0.16 -3.38
N MET A 106 -12.29 0.64 -2.68
CA MET A 106 -12.06 0.44 -1.26
C MET A 106 -13.09 1.26 -0.48
N GLY A 107 -14.30 1.43 -1.02
CA GLY A 107 -15.37 2.21 -0.38
C GLY A 107 -15.06 3.70 -0.16
N PHE A 108 -14.06 4.25 -0.86
CA PHE A 108 -13.72 5.66 -0.81
C PHE A 108 -14.51 6.40 -1.89
N LEU A 109 -15.04 7.59 -1.61
CA LEU A 109 -15.69 8.45 -2.59
C LEU A 109 -14.92 9.78 -2.70
N SER A 110 -14.86 10.38 -3.88
CA SER A 110 -14.39 11.74 -4.07
C SER A 110 -15.36 12.71 -3.41
N GLU A 111 -14.99 13.98 -3.25
CA GLU A 111 -15.93 15.03 -2.79
C GLU A 111 -17.21 15.06 -3.66
N ASP A 112 -17.09 14.75 -4.95
CA ASP A 112 -18.22 14.61 -5.88
C ASP A 112 -18.98 13.26 -5.82
N GLY A 113 -18.72 12.41 -4.83
CA GLY A 113 -19.42 11.12 -4.65
C GLY A 113 -19.01 9.99 -5.60
N LYS A 114 -17.85 10.08 -6.28
CA LYS A 114 -17.33 9.02 -7.18
C LYS A 114 -16.40 8.07 -6.47
N GLU A 115 -16.56 6.76 -6.67
CA GLU A 115 -15.67 5.76 -6.09
C GLU A 115 -14.19 6.00 -6.43
N LEU A 116 -13.41 6.31 -5.40
CA LEU A 116 -11.97 6.41 -5.42
C LEU A 116 -11.36 5.02 -5.30
N ARG A 117 -10.32 4.83 -6.11
CA ARG A 117 -9.57 3.59 -6.22
C ARG A 117 -8.13 3.92 -5.87
N PRO A 118 -7.81 4.12 -4.58
CA PRO A 118 -6.52 4.67 -4.14
C PRO A 118 -5.38 3.68 -4.29
N ALA A 119 -5.70 2.40 -4.48
CA ALA A 119 -4.75 1.37 -4.82
C ALA A 119 -5.10 0.75 -6.17
N ASP A 120 -4.10 0.61 -7.01
CA ASP A 120 -4.20 -0.06 -8.30
C ASP A 120 -4.39 -1.58 -8.17
N LEU A 121 -3.90 -2.16 -7.07
CA LEU A 121 -3.87 -3.59 -6.77
C LEU A 121 -4.06 -3.82 -5.26
N LEU A 122 -4.91 -4.78 -4.90
CA LEU A 122 -5.14 -5.21 -3.51
C LEU A 122 -4.89 -6.72 -3.39
N LEU A 123 -3.99 -7.15 -2.49
CA LEU A 123 -3.59 -8.56 -2.28
C LEU A 123 -4.02 -9.05 -0.89
N PHE A 124 -4.66 -10.22 -0.80
CA PHE A 124 -5.15 -10.78 0.47
C PHE A 124 -4.32 -12.00 0.93
N ASN A 125 -3.23 -11.77 1.68
CA ASN A 125 -2.64 -12.72 2.65
C ASN A 125 -1.26 -12.21 3.13
N TRP A 126 -1.14 -11.77 4.39
CA TRP A 126 0.08 -11.99 5.20
C TRP A 126 -0.09 -11.54 6.67
N LEU A 127 0.66 -12.19 7.57
CA LEU A 127 0.40 -12.34 9.02
C LEU A 127 1.36 -11.51 9.91
N GLN A 128 0.76 -10.92 10.96
CA GLN A 128 1.31 -10.40 12.24
C GLN A 128 1.50 -8.87 12.44
N GLY A 129 1.08 -8.02 11.50
CA GLY A 129 -0.09 -7.12 11.61
C GLY A 129 -0.25 -6.13 12.78
N HIS A 130 0.66 -6.02 13.74
CA HIS A 130 0.53 -5.13 14.88
C HIS A 130 1.43 -3.90 14.72
N LYS A 131 0.96 -2.93 13.93
CA LYS A 131 1.21 -1.51 14.12
C LYS A 131 0.30 -0.69 13.18
N LEU A 132 -0.35 0.28 13.79
CA LEU A 132 -1.18 1.30 13.14
C LEU A 132 -0.32 2.32 12.37
N PRO A 133 -0.93 3.16 11.51
CA PRO A 133 -0.19 4.15 10.75
C PRO A 133 0.48 5.16 11.68
N THR A 134 1.78 5.01 11.82
CA THR A 134 2.67 5.99 12.43
C THR A 134 3.36 6.77 11.32
N GLU A 135 3.62 8.05 11.51
CA GLU A 135 4.47 8.79 10.59
C GLU A 135 5.95 8.67 10.95
N ALA A 136 6.80 8.60 9.93
CA ALA A 136 8.25 8.58 10.05
C ALA A 136 8.84 9.69 9.20
N ARG A 137 9.71 10.49 9.80
CA ARG A 137 10.55 11.44 9.10
C ARG A 137 11.84 10.74 8.69
N ILE A 138 12.13 10.71 7.39
CA ILE A 138 13.25 9.99 6.79
C ILE A 138 14.19 10.99 6.13
N LEU A 139 15.48 10.88 6.43
CA LEU A 139 16.55 11.69 5.86
C LEU A 139 17.54 10.78 5.13
N CYS A 140 17.76 11.06 3.85
CA CYS A 140 18.85 10.47 3.08
C CYS A 140 19.97 11.48 2.87
N THR A 141 21.22 11.02 3.01
CA THR A 141 22.44 11.81 2.76
C THR A 141 23.38 11.12 1.78
N GLN A 142 22.90 10.14 1.02
CA GLN A 142 23.68 9.39 0.04
C GLN A 142 24.00 10.26 -1.19
N GLU A 143 25.27 10.64 -1.33
CA GLU A 143 25.78 11.32 -2.52
C GLU A 143 25.83 10.37 -3.74
N PRO A 144 25.66 10.88 -4.97
CA PRO A 144 25.43 12.30 -5.32
C PRO A 144 23.94 12.70 -5.41
N TYR A 145 23.01 11.79 -5.08
CA TYR A 145 21.60 11.96 -5.46
C TYR A 145 20.70 12.51 -4.36
N CYS A 146 20.98 12.21 -3.08
CA CYS A 146 20.11 12.62 -2.00
C CYS A 146 20.20 14.13 -1.71
N SER A 147 19.04 14.76 -1.53
CA SER A 147 18.94 16.20 -1.32
C SER A 147 19.43 16.69 0.06
N GLY A 148 19.65 15.76 1.00
CA GLY A 148 19.90 16.08 2.41
C GLY A 148 18.69 16.69 3.12
N LYS A 149 17.51 16.73 2.50
CA LYS A 149 16.26 17.21 3.11
C LYS A 149 15.41 16.02 3.54
N PRO A 150 14.83 16.05 4.76
CA PRO A 150 13.98 14.97 5.22
C PRO A 150 12.59 15.03 4.60
N ILE A 151 12.01 13.86 4.36
CA ILE A 151 10.61 13.66 3.97
C ILE A 151 9.82 13.03 5.11
N THR A 152 8.49 13.22 5.14
CA THR A 152 7.60 12.51 6.06
C THR A 152 6.81 11.46 5.29
N VAL A 153 6.75 10.24 5.83
CA VAL A 153 6.00 9.12 5.25
C VAL A 153 5.06 8.52 6.27
N THR A 154 3.88 8.10 5.84
CA THR A 154 2.95 7.30 6.66
C THR A 154 3.27 5.82 6.49
N ILE A 155 3.40 5.10 7.61
CA ILE A 155 3.57 3.64 7.58
C ILE A 155 2.21 2.99 7.31
N SER A 156 2.05 2.38 6.14
CA SER A 156 0.76 1.85 5.70
C SER A 156 0.74 0.34 5.48
N ASP A 157 1.90 -0.32 5.56
CA ASP A 157 2.02 -1.74 5.25
C ASP A 157 3.12 -2.40 6.09
N GLU A 158 3.09 -3.73 6.13
CA GLU A 158 4.12 -4.57 6.70
C GLU A 158 5.05 -5.06 5.59
N CYS A 159 6.36 -4.88 5.75
CA CYS A 159 7.35 -5.51 4.87
C CYS A 159 7.92 -6.75 5.56
N PRO A 160 7.55 -7.96 5.13
CA PRO A 160 8.10 -9.18 5.68
C PRO A 160 9.34 -9.72 4.97
N GLY A 161 9.97 -10.74 5.56
CA GLY A 161 11.05 -11.50 4.91
C GLY A 161 12.40 -10.79 4.98
N LEU A 162 12.92 -10.31 3.85
CA LEU A 162 14.21 -9.61 3.78
C LEU A 162 14.25 -8.33 4.65
N CYS A 163 13.10 -7.76 4.95
CA CYS A 163 12.96 -6.65 5.89
C CYS A 163 13.18 -7.04 7.35
N ASN A 164 13.04 -8.33 7.69
CA ASN A 164 13.18 -8.86 9.05
C ASN A 164 14.60 -9.38 9.36
N THR A 165 15.50 -9.41 8.37
CA THR A 165 16.89 -9.88 8.55
C THR A 165 17.82 -8.80 9.09
N VAL A 166 17.35 -7.55 9.13
CA VAL A 166 18.05 -6.40 9.71
C VAL A 166 17.17 -5.73 10.75
N PRO A 167 17.73 -5.10 11.80
CA PRO A 167 16.94 -4.53 12.89
C PRO A 167 15.87 -3.54 12.43
N PHE A 168 16.13 -2.84 11.33
CA PHE A 168 15.18 -1.93 10.72
C PHE A 168 15.32 -2.01 9.19
N HIS A 169 14.19 -2.13 8.46
CA HIS A 169 14.11 -1.95 6.99
C HIS A 169 12.90 -1.07 6.60
N PHE A 170 13.03 -0.13 5.64
CA PHE A 170 11.91 0.67 5.12
C PHE A 170 11.75 0.34 3.64
N ASP A 171 10.64 -0.29 3.28
CA ASP A 171 10.27 -0.49 1.89
C ASP A 171 9.38 0.69 1.47
N LEU A 172 10.01 1.69 0.87
CA LEU A 172 9.33 2.93 0.49
C LEU A 172 8.72 2.79 -0.90
N SER A 173 7.54 3.39 -1.11
CA SER A 173 7.02 3.55 -2.46
C SER A 173 8.03 4.29 -3.34
N GLY A 174 8.05 3.98 -4.64
CA GLY A 174 8.97 4.65 -5.57
C GLY A 174 8.84 6.18 -5.54
N PHE A 175 7.64 6.70 -5.28
CA PHE A 175 7.42 8.13 -5.07
C PHE A 175 8.17 8.63 -3.82
N ALA A 176 7.94 8.02 -2.65
CA ALA A 176 8.61 8.41 -1.41
C ALA A 176 10.13 8.26 -1.50
N PHE A 177 10.63 7.16 -2.09
CA PHE A 177 12.06 6.95 -2.27
C PHE A 177 12.70 8.05 -3.13
N GLY A 178 12.07 8.37 -4.26
CA GLY A 178 12.54 9.43 -5.16
C GLY A 178 12.42 10.84 -4.58
N ALA A 179 11.45 11.08 -3.69
CA ALA A 179 11.28 12.37 -3.01
C ALA A 179 12.44 12.75 -2.09
N MET A 180 13.30 11.78 -1.72
CA MET A 180 14.54 12.05 -0.98
C MET A 180 15.63 12.68 -1.85
N ALA A 181 15.52 12.59 -3.19
CA ALA A 181 16.54 13.06 -4.13
C ALA A 181 16.50 14.58 -4.36
N TYR A 182 17.58 15.12 -4.92
CA TYR A 182 17.52 16.44 -5.56
C TYR A 182 16.50 16.45 -6.72
N PRO A 183 15.89 17.61 -7.04
CA PRO A 183 15.00 17.73 -8.19
C PRO A 183 15.66 17.18 -9.47
N GLY A 184 14.99 16.23 -10.13
CA GLY A 184 15.48 15.57 -11.35
C GLY A 184 16.46 14.40 -11.13
N GLN A 185 16.84 14.10 -9.88
CA GLN A 185 17.69 12.96 -9.52
C GLN A 185 16.90 11.78 -8.95
N ASP A 186 15.56 11.87 -8.92
CA ASP A 186 14.68 10.86 -8.33
C ASP A 186 14.80 9.50 -9.02
N HIS A 187 14.99 9.48 -10.35
CA HIS A 187 15.25 8.23 -11.07
C HIS A 187 16.62 7.63 -10.71
N ASN A 188 17.67 8.45 -10.68
CA ASN A 188 19.03 7.99 -10.39
C ASN A 188 19.15 7.48 -8.94
N LEU A 189 18.48 8.14 -8.00
CA LEU A 189 18.40 7.66 -6.62
C LEU A 189 17.71 6.29 -6.57
N ARG A 190 16.54 6.13 -7.22
CA ARG A 190 15.82 4.82 -7.27
C ARG A 190 16.66 3.70 -7.90
N GLN A 191 17.49 4.01 -8.89
CA GLN A 191 18.36 3.01 -9.53
C GLN A 191 19.42 2.42 -8.58
N LEU A 192 19.76 3.11 -7.48
CA LEU A 192 20.62 2.53 -6.45
C LEU A 192 19.96 1.32 -5.79
N GLY A 193 18.62 1.26 -5.76
CA GLY A 193 17.80 0.25 -5.10
C GLY A 193 17.85 0.32 -3.57
N GLN A 194 19.03 0.62 -3.02
CA GLN A 194 19.36 0.63 -1.61
C GLN A 194 20.08 1.91 -1.23
N VAL A 195 19.63 2.58 -0.17
CA VAL A 195 20.40 3.65 0.46
C VAL A 195 20.28 3.56 1.97
N ASP A 196 21.32 4.06 2.65
CA ASP A 196 21.26 4.25 4.09
C ASP A 196 20.46 5.52 4.43
N VAL A 197 19.52 5.39 5.36
CA VAL A 197 18.70 6.51 5.82
C VAL A 197 18.81 6.70 7.32
N GLN A 198 18.67 7.95 7.74
CA GLN A 198 18.35 8.31 9.11
C GLN A 198 16.85 8.47 9.24
N TYR A 199 16.28 8.13 10.39
CA TYR A 199 14.85 8.27 10.60
C TYR A 199 14.49 8.65 12.03
N GLN A 200 13.31 9.25 12.16
CA GLN A 200 12.70 9.57 13.44
C GLN A 200 11.18 9.37 13.32
N ARG A 201 10.57 8.68 14.30
CA ARG A 201 9.10 8.64 14.40
C ARG A 201 8.60 10.04 14.75
N VAL A 202 7.57 10.51 14.05
CA VAL A 202 6.95 11.82 14.29
C VAL A 202 5.45 11.63 14.55
N PRO A 203 4.81 12.54 15.30
CA PRO A 203 3.37 12.53 15.45
C PRO A 203 2.67 12.69 14.10
N CYS A 204 1.60 11.93 13.87
CA CYS A 204 0.77 12.04 12.68
C CYS A 204 -0.01 13.35 12.69
N SER A 205 -0.15 13.99 11.53
CA SER A 205 -0.97 15.19 11.37
C SER A 205 -1.72 15.18 10.04
N TYR A 206 -3.04 14.99 10.12
CA TYR A 206 -3.92 14.91 8.96
C TYR A 206 -4.64 16.23 8.64
N GLY A 207 -4.02 17.37 8.98
CA GLY A 207 -4.44 18.69 8.49
C GLY A 207 -5.86 19.11 8.87
N GLY A 208 -6.34 18.71 10.05
CA GLY A 208 -7.71 19.00 10.52
C GLY A 208 -8.75 17.96 10.11
N THR A 209 -8.32 16.87 9.48
CA THR A 209 -9.18 15.70 9.22
C THR A 209 -9.50 15.01 10.54
N ASN A 210 -10.77 14.76 10.82
CA ASN A 210 -11.19 14.00 12.01
C ASN A 210 -11.05 12.49 11.77
N ILE A 211 -10.99 11.74 12.88
CA ILE A 211 -10.94 10.28 12.85
C ILE A 211 -12.13 9.73 12.07
N ALA A 212 -11.88 8.79 11.18
CA ALA A 212 -12.91 8.15 10.38
C ALA A 212 -12.95 6.63 10.62
N PHE A 213 -14.15 6.08 10.47
CA PHE A 213 -14.45 4.67 10.72
C PHE A 213 -15.01 4.05 9.44
N LYS A 214 -14.30 3.10 8.87
CA LYS A 214 -14.72 2.39 7.66
C LYS A 214 -15.24 1.01 8.02
N VAL A 215 -16.54 0.82 7.88
CA VAL A 215 -17.21 -0.45 8.21
C VAL A 215 -16.84 -1.51 7.19
N SER A 216 -16.48 -2.70 7.67
CA SER A 216 -16.12 -3.83 6.81
C SER A 216 -17.31 -4.36 6.02
N GLU A 217 -17.09 -4.80 4.78
CA GLU A 217 -18.09 -5.55 4.00
C GLU A 217 -18.46 -6.91 4.61
N LYS A 218 -17.67 -7.39 5.57
CA LYS A 218 -17.82 -8.71 6.20
C LYS A 218 -18.63 -8.69 7.50
N VAL A 219 -19.16 -7.53 7.90
CA VAL A 219 -20.02 -7.42 9.09
C VAL A 219 -21.27 -8.28 8.90
N ASN A 220 -21.68 -8.96 9.97
CA ASN A 220 -22.86 -9.82 10.00
C ASN A 220 -23.48 -9.77 11.42
N PRO A 221 -24.65 -10.41 11.66
CA PRO A 221 -25.36 -10.31 12.94
C PRO A 221 -24.61 -10.82 14.18
N SER A 222 -23.50 -11.54 14.01
CA SER A 222 -22.68 -12.03 15.11
C SER A 222 -21.28 -11.40 15.17
N TRP A 223 -20.96 -10.52 14.22
CA TRP A 223 -19.60 -10.02 14.04
C TRP A 223 -19.61 -8.60 13.47
N PHE A 224 -19.02 -7.67 14.21
CA PHE A 224 -18.79 -6.32 13.75
C PHE A 224 -17.28 -6.05 13.58
N SER A 225 -16.89 -5.40 12.49
CA SER A 225 -15.50 -5.01 12.25
C SER A 225 -15.41 -3.74 11.41
N MET A 226 -14.39 -2.92 11.71
CA MET A 226 -14.15 -1.68 11.00
C MET A 226 -12.68 -1.26 11.09
N ALA A 227 -12.25 -0.44 10.12
CA ALA A 227 -10.94 0.18 10.11
C ALA A 227 -11.03 1.61 10.66
N ILE A 228 -10.05 2.02 11.46
CA ILE A 228 -9.94 3.38 12.00
C ILE A 228 -8.85 4.13 11.25
N GLU A 229 -9.17 5.29 10.70
CA GLU A 229 -8.30 6.09 9.85
C GLU A 229 -8.14 7.52 10.39
N TYR A 230 -7.05 8.18 10.01
CA TYR A 230 -6.74 9.59 10.29
C TYR A 230 -6.61 9.94 11.78
N ALA A 231 -6.05 9.03 12.59
CA ALA A 231 -5.75 9.32 13.98
C ALA A 231 -4.49 10.19 14.10
N ASP A 232 -4.65 11.43 14.55
CA ASP A 232 -3.54 12.34 14.83
C ASP A 232 -2.73 11.87 16.05
N GLY A 233 -1.56 12.48 16.24
CA GLY A 233 -0.72 12.23 17.42
C GLY A 233 0.09 10.94 17.27
N ASP A 234 -0.03 10.00 18.21
CA ASP A 234 0.76 8.75 18.14
C ASP A 234 0.41 7.91 16.89
N GLY A 235 -0.80 8.07 16.35
CA GLY A 235 -1.32 7.27 15.24
C GLY A 235 -1.71 5.84 15.63
N GLY A 236 -1.24 5.36 16.79
CA GLY A 236 -1.54 4.05 17.35
C GLY A 236 -2.55 4.08 18.50
N PHE A 237 -3.34 3.01 18.60
CA PHE A 237 -4.33 2.75 19.65
C PHE A 237 -3.86 1.60 20.54
N LYS A 238 -3.94 1.82 21.85
CA LYS A 238 -3.76 0.79 22.87
C LYS A 238 -5.06 0.04 23.16
N HIS A 239 -6.17 0.77 23.18
CA HIS A 239 -7.50 0.22 23.41
C HIS A 239 -8.51 0.88 22.46
N VAL A 240 -9.37 0.05 21.87
CA VAL A 240 -10.54 0.48 21.11
C VAL A 240 -11.74 -0.23 21.70
N GLU A 241 -12.79 0.54 21.97
CA GLU A 241 -14.01 0.03 22.58
C GLU A 241 -15.24 0.58 21.85
N ILE A 242 -16.31 -0.20 21.81
CA ILE A 242 -17.57 0.10 21.13
C ILE A 242 -18.73 0.09 22.12
N ALA A 243 -19.68 0.99 21.95
CA ALA A 243 -20.92 1.04 22.74
C ALA A 243 -22.13 1.31 21.84
N GLN A 244 -23.29 0.79 22.23
CA GLN A 244 -24.57 1.18 21.63
C GLN A 244 -24.94 2.61 22.03
N GLY A 245 -25.62 3.31 21.13
CA GLY A 245 -26.03 4.68 21.32
C GLY A 245 -26.86 4.88 22.58
N GLY A 246 -26.60 5.98 23.29
CA GLY A 246 -27.26 6.30 24.55
C GLY A 246 -26.78 5.49 25.75
N THR A 247 -25.83 4.55 25.57
CA THR A 247 -25.24 3.78 26.67
C THR A 247 -23.81 4.26 26.99
N LYS A 248 -23.34 3.97 28.21
CA LYS A 248 -21.94 4.14 28.60
C LYS A 248 -21.20 2.81 28.73
N ASN A 249 -21.83 1.74 28.27
CA ASN A 249 -21.32 0.38 28.39
C ASN A 249 -20.44 0.07 27.18
N PHE A 250 -19.17 0.42 27.30
CA PHE A 250 -18.16 0.15 26.29
C PHE A 250 -17.64 -1.28 26.42
N VAL A 251 -17.60 -1.98 25.28
CA VAL A 251 -17.08 -3.34 25.13
C VAL A 251 -15.77 -3.25 24.35
N ALA A 252 -14.76 -3.97 24.81
CA ALA A 252 -13.46 -4.00 24.15
C ALA A 252 -13.54 -4.65 22.76
N MET A 253 -12.80 -4.07 21.81
CA MET A 253 -12.61 -4.61 20.48
C MET A 253 -11.23 -5.24 20.33
N ASP A 254 -11.11 -6.31 19.55
CA ASP A 254 -9.84 -6.96 19.25
C ASP A 254 -9.20 -6.38 17.99
N ASN A 255 -7.90 -6.12 18.02
CA ASN A 255 -7.14 -5.77 16.82
C ASN A 255 -6.81 -7.03 16.03
N ILE A 256 -7.41 -7.20 14.86
CA ILE A 256 -7.21 -8.41 14.03
C ILE A 256 -6.14 -8.22 12.97
N TRP A 257 -5.96 -7.00 12.48
CA TRP A 257 -4.95 -6.67 11.48
C TRP A 257 -4.82 -5.16 11.34
N GLY A 258 -3.60 -4.62 11.40
CA GLY A 258 -3.30 -3.22 11.11
C GLY A 258 -4.25 -2.26 11.82
N ALA A 259 -5.02 -1.49 11.04
CA ALA A 259 -6.02 -0.54 11.55
C ALA A 259 -7.42 -1.13 11.78
N VAL A 260 -7.61 -2.43 11.59
CA VAL A 260 -8.90 -3.12 11.66
C VAL A 260 -9.14 -3.71 13.05
N TRP A 261 -10.28 -3.35 13.62
CA TRP A 261 -10.75 -3.79 14.92
C TRP A 261 -12.06 -4.56 14.78
N LYS A 262 -12.24 -5.60 15.58
CA LYS A 262 -13.45 -6.43 15.61
C LYS A 262 -14.11 -6.47 16.97
N VAL A 263 -15.37 -6.88 17.01
CA VAL A 263 -16.02 -7.40 18.20
C VAL A 263 -17.02 -8.49 17.79
N ASP A 264 -17.13 -9.53 18.61
CA ASP A 264 -18.19 -10.52 18.52
C ASP A 264 -19.45 -9.95 19.18
N VAL A 265 -20.55 -9.89 18.45
CA VAL A 265 -21.80 -9.25 18.89
C VAL A 265 -22.96 -10.22 18.80
N ASP A 266 -24.10 -9.86 19.37
CA ASP A 266 -25.36 -10.56 19.19
C ASP A 266 -26.42 -9.62 18.57
N PRO A 267 -27.55 -10.15 18.07
CA PRO A 267 -28.58 -9.33 17.42
C PRO A 267 -29.22 -8.23 18.28
N SER A 268 -29.01 -8.22 19.61
CA SER A 268 -29.44 -7.11 20.48
C SER A 268 -28.48 -5.92 20.44
N PHE A 269 -27.24 -6.12 19.98
CA PHE A 269 -26.21 -5.09 19.85
C PHE A 269 -26.43 -4.26 18.58
N GLN A 270 -27.41 -3.38 18.65
CA GLN A 270 -27.87 -2.55 17.55
C GLN A 270 -27.20 -1.16 17.52
N PRO A 271 -26.98 -0.59 16.33
CA PRO A 271 -26.56 0.80 16.14
C PRO A 271 -27.61 1.80 16.70
N PRO A 272 -27.27 3.09 16.86
CA PRO A 272 -26.01 3.73 16.46
C PRO A 272 -24.82 3.31 17.35
N PHE A 273 -23.61 3.31 16.81
CA PHE A 273 -22.40 2.92 17.55
C PHE A 273 -21.52 4.12 17.90
N SER A 274 -21.06 4.13 19.15
CA SER A 274 -20.05 5.06 19.68
C SER A 274 -18.74 4.32 19.92
N PHE A 275 -17.61 5.03 19.77
CA PHE A 275 -16.29 4.44 19.97
C PHE A 275 -15.48 5.25 20.98
N ARG A 276 -14.84 4.54 21.91
CA ARG A 276 -13.84 5.11 22.81
C ARG A 276 -12.48 4.61 22.36
N LEU A 277 -11.61 5.57 22.04
CA LEU A 277 -10.30 5.31 21.46
C LEU A 277 -9.24 5.79 22.43
N THR A 278 -8.35 4.90 22.84
CA THR A 278 -7.21 5.24 23.70
C THR A 278 -5.92 5.05 22.92
N SER A 279 -5.17 6.13 22.73
CA SER A 279 -3.88 6.13 22.02
C SER A 279 -2.78 5.43 22.84
N ALA A 280 -1.64 5.14 22.20
CA ALA A 280 -0.52 4.48 22.89
C ALA A 280 0.09 5.33 24.01
N ASP A 281 0.03 6.66 23.91
CA ASP A 281 0.46 7.62 24.94
C ASP A 281 -0.61 7.84 26.03
N GLY A 282 -1.74 7.11 25.98
CA GLY A 282 -2.76 7.08 27.03
C GLY A 282 -3.82 8.17 26.94
N LYS A 283 -3.83 8.99 25.88
CA LYS A 283 -4.92 9.94 25.63
C LYS A 283 -6.17 9.19 25.18
N THR A 284 -7.35 9.68 25.56
CA THR A 284 -8.62 9.06 25.19
C THR A 284 -9.56 10.07 24.53
N VAL A 285 -10.18 9.67 23.44
CA VAL A 285 -11.26 10.42 22.77
C VAL A 285 -12.49 9.52 22.60
N VAL A 286 -13.68 10.13 22.55
CA VAL A 286 -14.95 9.42 22.34
C VAL A 286 -15.65 9.98 21.11
N ALA A 287 -15.84 9.15 20.11
CA ALA A 287 -16.65 9.44 18.92
C ALA A 287 -18.07 8.92 19.17
N ASN A 288 -19.01 9.82 19.47
CA ASN A 288 -20.39 9.44 19.81
C ASN A 288 -21.24 9.22 18.55
N ASN A 289 -22.00 8.12 18.53
CA ASN A 289 -22.98 7.75 17.51
C ASN A 289 -22.47 7.93 16.06
N VAL A 290 -21.20 7.62 15.81
CA VAL A 290 -20.55 7.87 14.53
C VAL A 290 -21.01 6.91 13.44
N ILE A 291 -21.39 5.68 13.81
CA ILE A 291 -22.02 4.73 12.89
C ILE A 291 -23.54 4.82 13.13
N PRO A 292 -24.34 5.29 12.16
CA PRO A 292 -25.79 5.46 12.33
C PRO A 292 -26.55 4.14 12.20
N GLU A 293 -27.84 4.13 12.52
CA GLU A 293 -28.69 2.94 12.42
C GLU A 293 -28.77 2.34 11.01
N ASN A 294 -28.79 3.21 10.00
CA ASN A 294 -28.89 2.84 8.59
C ASN A 294 -27.53 2.76 7.90
N PHE A 295 -26.47 2.37 8.63
CA PHE A 295 -25.14 2.29 8.05
C PHE A 295 -25.07 1.27 6.91
N SER A 296 -24.22 1.55 5.93
CA SER A 296 -23.95 0.69 4.79
C SER A 296 -22.60 0.01 4.94
N LEU A 297 -22.55 -1.27 4.57
CA LEU A 297 -21.33 -2.05 4.54
C LEU A 297 -20.31 -1.43 3.56
N GLY A 298 -19.03 -1.43 3.93
CA GLY A 298 -17.96 -0.83 3.13
C GLY A 298 -17.86 0.70 3.23
N GLN A 299 -18.85 1.37 3.84
CA GLN A 299 -18.90 2.83 3.92
C GLN A 299 -17.98 3.39 5.02
N LYS A 300 -17.48 4.59 4.78
CA LYS A 300 -16.74 5.40 5.76
C LYS A 300 -17.67 6.40 6.46
N TYR A 301 -17.45 6.58 7.76
CA TYR A 301 -18.14 7.53 8.63
C TYR A 301 -17.11 8.37 9.37
N SER A 302 -17.12 9.68 9.12
CA SER A 302 -16.21 10.62 9.78
C SER A 302 -16.78 11.08 11.12
N SER A 303 -15.94 11.15 12.14
CA SER A 303 -16.31 11.74 13.43
C SER A 303 -16.08 13.25 13.46
N ASN A 304 -16.35 13.84 14.62
CA ASN A 304 -16.04 15.22 14.95
C ASN A 304 -14.89 15.33 15.98
N VAL A 305 -14.09 14.27 16.15
CA VAL A 305 -13.00 14.21 17.13
C VAL A 305 -11.68 13.82 16.47
N ASN A 306 -10.59 14.31 17.04
CA ASN A 306 -9.24 13.79 16.84
C ASN A 306 -8.40 14.02 18.10
N PHE A 307 -7.20 13.44 18.15
CA PHE A 307 -6.25 13.71 19.22
C PHE A 307 -5.53 15.05 18.98
N ALA A 308 -5.46 15.86 20.03
CA ALA A 308 -4.67 17.10 20.07
C ALA A 308 -3.28 16.87 20.68
#